data_AF-A0A934RXS2-F1
#
_entry.id   AF-A0A934RXS2-F1
#
_cell.length_a   1.000
_cell.length_b   1.000
_cell.length_c   1.000
_cell.angle_alpha   90.00
_cell.angle_beta   90.00
_cell.angle_gamma   90.00
#
_symmetry.space_group_name_H-M   'P 1'
#
loop_
_entity.id
_entity.type
_entity.pdbx_description
1 polymer ?
#
loop_
_entity_poly.entity_id
_entity_poly.type
_entity_poly.pdbx_seq_one_letter_code
_entity_poly.pdbx_strand_id
1 'polypeptide(L)'
;MSMFNQMKRREFLKKGLFGLGAASVAPNLLLASKVKSASAPSLRFAVIGVGDITQVHFPWVKDGGHDVTILCDVDQRRLDPVNPMISIPERSFPKGYPNAKRMIDYREVFANHSDEFDAVLCGAVDHHHFGVAELALKHGKPIYCEKPLCWSTEEGFRLQELTLDGNVPTQLGNQGNSANGWRYADGYYRQGDLGDIVEVHGWIHYDNAKGSFGLYGFPPFSAQVPEFLDWERWLGPAGDYPFMEHGVHPGGWRWWVPFGGGLIGDWGCHVFGGIFKTLDYLGYPSKVEVIKATEIVDGRFPVGMTVKWHFDAVNGKPPVDMYFHTCVENDPAFYPPRPKELEDDRSWPPSKDGCYWVGTKGTFVMHEGHNMYGALIPELKRRSAGRPQLHFPLMKGNCGTLHGQEFVEAATGLREWDDTISNFDYGAKLSAIVQMGNGAMKAGHAVQIDTKTGWPVDPVDHQYFKRQNANKEWYSL
;
A
#
# COMPACT_ATOMS: atom_id res chain seq x y z
N MET A 1 -40.60 5.38 9.75
CA MET A 1 -40.48 6.85 9.91
C MET A 1 -39.05 7.11 10.37
N SER A 2 -38.16 7.81 9.68
CA SER A 2 -38.21 8.58 8.44
C SER A 2 -36.86 8.38 7.76
N MET A 3 -36.89 7.95 6.48
CA MET A 3 -35.78 8.11 5.54
C MET A 3 -35.56 9.61 5.26
N PHE A 4 -34.46 9.93 4.57
CA PHE A 4 -34.03 11.24 4.06
C PHE A 4 -33.04 12.01 4.94
N ASN A 5 -31.75 11.66 4.85
CA ASN A 5 -30.71 12.70 4.88
C ASN A 5 -29.38 12.39 4.15
N GLN A 6 -29.37 11.54 3.11
CA GLN A 6 -28.13 11.23 2.36
C GLN A 6 -28.21 11.44 0.84
N MET A 7 -29.05 12.37 0.38
CA MET A 7 -28.99 12.85 -0.99
C MET A 7 -29.02 14.39 -1.01
N LYS A 8 -27.84 15.01 -0.92
CA LYS A 8 -27.54 16.37 -1.40
C LYS A 8 -26.04 16.70 -1.26
N ARG A 9 -25.22 16.16 -2.18
CA ARG A 9 -23.88 16.67 -2.51
C ARG A 9 -23.65 16.85 -4.03
N ARG A 10 -24.70 16.72 -4.86
CA ARG A 10 -24.62 16.85 -6.33
C ARG A 10 -25.62 17.82 -6.99
N GLU A 11 -26.27 18.70 -6.23
CA GLU A 11 -27.13 19.75 -6.82
C GLU A 11 -26.74 21.16 -6.36
N PHE A 12 -25.60 21.66 -6.82
CA PHE A 12 -25.27 23.09 -6.68
C PHE A 12 -24.86 23.79 -8.00
N LEU A 13 -25.15 23.20 -9.17
CA LEU A 13 -24.83 23.84 -10.46
C LEU A 13 -26.01 23.97 -11.44
N LYS A 14 -27.25 23.95 -10.96
CA LYS A 14 -28.42 24.23 -11.82
C LYS A 14 -29.46 25.07 -11.09
N LYS A 15 -29.40 26.38 -11.31
CA LYS A 15 -30.52 27.32 -11.55
C LYS A 15 -30.15 28.73 -11.09
N GLY A 16 -30.14 29.68 -12.04
CA GLY A 16 -30.06 31.10 -11.70
C GLY A 16 -29.59 32.02 -12.83
N LEU A 17 -30.16 31.92 -14.03
CA LEU A 17 -30.09 32.99 -15.03
C LEU A 17 -31.50 33.57 -15.18
N PHE A 18 -31.74 34.84 -14.83
CA PHE A 18 -32.64 35.80 -15.50
C PHE A 18 -32.69 37.15 -14.75
N GLY A 19 -32.36 38.25 -15.46
CA GLY A 19 -32.67 39.65 -15.10
C GLY A 19 -31.47 40.62 -15.06
N LEU A 20 -30.87 40.96 -16.21
CA LEU A 20 -31.00 42.24 -16.96
C LEU A 20 -30.26 43.47 -16.37
N GLY A 21 -29.13 43.81 -16.99
CA GLY A 21 -28.43 45.11 -16.91
C GLY A 21 -27.15 45.08 -17.74
N ALA A 22 -27.15 45.76 -18.89
CA ALA A 22 -26.22 45.57 -20.01
C ALA A 22 -24.87 46.31 -19.90
N ALA A 23 -23.78 45.67 -20.34
CA ALA A 23 -22.74 46.28 -21.20
C ALA A 23 -21.78 45.19 -21.76
N SER A 24 -22.04 44.81 -23.02
CA SER A 24 -21.07 44.54 -24.11
C SER A 24 -19.75 43.80 -23.81
N VAL A 25 -19.65 42.51 -24.20
CA VAL A 25 -18.91 41.99 -25.38
C VAL A 25 -19.44 40.58 -25.71
N ALA A 26 -19.89 40.35 -26.93
CA ALA A 26 -20.20 39.03 -27.51
C ALA A 26 -19.17 38.72 -28.63
N PRO A 27 -19.20 37.54 -29.28
CA PRO A 27 -18.90 36.22 -28.73
C PRO A 27 -17.81 35.52 -29.57
N ASN A 28 -16.95 34.70 -28.96
CA ASN A 28 -16.20 33.67 -29.69
C ASN A 28 -16.51 32.30 -29.08
N LEU A 29 -17.68 31.80 -29.45
CA LEU A 29 -17.98 30.37 -29.46
C LEU A 29 -17.28 29.76 -30.69
N LEU A 30 -16.70 28.57 -30.50
CA LEU A 30 -16.13 27.66 -31.50
C LEU A 30 -14.69 27.93 -31.93
N LEU A 31 -13.76 27.64 -31.01
CA LEU A 31 -12.59 26.84 -31.35
C LEU A 31 -12.51 25.69 -30.34
N ALA A 32 -13.16 24.58 -30.69
CA ALA A 32 -12.63 23.27 -30.33
C ALA A 32 -11.28 23.13 -31.07
N SER A 33 -10.27 23.82 -30.56
CA SER A 33 -8.90 23.53 -30.94
C SER A 33 -8.65 22.12 -30.44
N LYS A 34 -8.17 21.27 -31.35
CA LYS A 34 -7.44 20.08 -30.99
C LYS A 34 -6.37 20.52 -29.99
N VAL A 35 -6.65 20.37 -28.70
CA VAL A 35 -5.64 20.36 -27.67
C VAL A 35 -4.81 19.14 -28.04
N LYS A 36 -3.71 19.37 -28.78
CA LYS A 36 -2.51 18.55 -28.62
C LYS A 36 -2.38 18.39 -27.12
N SER A 37 -2.48 17.16 -26.62
CA SER A 37 -2.35 16.86 -25.19
C SER A 37 -1.26 17.77 -24.63
N ALA A 38 -1.65 18.76 -23.82
CA ALA A 38 -0.65 19.48 -23.06
C ALA A 38 0.04 18.37 -22.26
N SER A 39 1.33 18.13 -22.53
CA SER A 39 2.11 17.26 -21.68
C SER A 39 1.86 17.72 -20.25
N ALA A 40 1.52 16.79 -19.35
CA ALA A 40 1.33 17.11 -17.94
C ALA A 40 2.46 18.05 -17.47
N PRO A 41 2.15 19.10 -16.68
CA PRO A 41 3.19 19.89 -16.03
C PRO A 41 4.27 18.98 -15.44
N SER A 42 5.53 19.29 -15.72
CA SER A 42 6.64 18.54 -15.13
C SER A 42 6.66 18.80 -13.62
N LEU A 43 6.59 17.74 -12.81
CA LEU A 43 6.72 17.81 -11.36
C LEU A 43 8.19 17.73 -10.96
N ARG A 44 8.57 18.47 -9.93
CA ARG A 44 9.83 18.31 -9.20
C ARG A 44 9.59 17.42 -7.98
N PHE A 45 10.28 16.29 -7.89
CA PHE A 45 10.11 15.34 -6.79
C PHE A 45 11.15 15.55 -5.69
N ALA A 46 10.68 15.50 -4.44
CA ALA A 46 11.50 15.10 -3.30
C ALA A 46 11.35 13.59 -3.07
N VAL A 47 12.46 12.86 -3.15
CA VAL A 47 12.48 11.40 -2.96
C VAL A 47 13.05 11.10 -1.57
N ILE A 48 12.25 10.47 -0.72
CA ILE A 48 12.62 10.14 0.67
C ILE A 48 12.74 8.62 0.80
N GLY A 49 13.93 8.15 1.17
CA GLY A 49 14.30 6.74 1.11
C GLY A 49 14.65 6.35 -0.32
N VAL A 50 15.93 6.18 -0.60
CA VAL A 50 16.46 5.92 -1.95
C VAL A 50 17.04 4.51 -2.05
N GLY A 51 16.28 3.57 -1.46
CA GLY A 51 16.53 2.14 -1.48
C GLY A 51 16.15 1.47 -2.80
N ASP A 52 16.01 0.14 -2.75
CA ASP A 52 15.82 -0.69 -3.94
C ASP A 52 14.42 -0.51 -4.55
N ILE A 53 13.38 -0.33 -3.71
CA ILE A 53 12.00 -0.17 -4.19
C ILE A 53 11.83 1.13 -5.00
N THR A 54 12.48 2.21 -4.56
CA THR A 54 12.48 3.50 -5.25
C THR A 54 13.06 3.40 -6.67
N GLN A 55 13.95 2.43 -6.92
CA GLN A 55 14.47 2.17 -8.27
C GLN A 55 13.38 1.74 -9.26
N VAL A 56 12.34 1.07 -8.79
CA VAL A 56 11.18 0.64 -9.59
C VAL A 56 10.32 1.84 -10.00
N HIS A 57 10.42 2.97 -9.28
CA HIS A 57 9.60 4.15 -9.53
C HIS A 57 10.23 5.16 -10.49
N PHE A 58 11.56 5.25 -10.54
CA PHE A 58 12.24 6.20 -11.42
C PHE A 58 11.86 6.10 -12.91
N PRO A 59 11.58 4.92 -13.49
CA PRO A 59 11.11 4.85 -14.87
C PRO A 59 9.89 5.74 -15.14
N TRP A 60 8.85 5.70 -14.31
CA TRP A 60 7.66 6.53 -14.55
C TRP A 60 7.87 8.01 -14.19
N VAL A 61 8.80 8.33 -13.28
CA VAL A 61 9.21 9.73 -13.03
C VAL A 61 9.92 10.28 -14.28
N LYS A 62 10.95 9.57 -14.74
CA LYS A 62 11.81 9.99 -15.86
C LYS A 62 11.08 9.97 -17.19
N ASP A 63 10.42 8.86 -17.53
CA ASP A 63 9.71 8.71 -18.80
C ASP A 63 8.47 9.60 -18.86
N GLY A 64 7.92 10.00 -17.70
CA GLY A 64 6.90 11.03 -17.57
C GLY A 64 7.40 12.47 -17.79
N GLY A 65 8.72 12.68 -17.92
CA GLY A 65 9.32 14.00 -18.08
C GLY A 65 9.36 14.82 -16.79
N HIS A 66 9.37 14.15 -15.63
CA HIS A 66 9.48 14.78 -14.32
C HIS A 66 10.93 14.84 -13.84
N ASP A 67 11.21 15.78 -12.94
CA ASP A 67 12.54 15.97 -12.37
C ASP A 67 12.59 15.54 -10.90
N VAL A 68 13.78 15.30 -10.40
CA VAL A 68 14.03 15.05 -8.97
C VAL A 68 14.97 16.14 -8.48
N THR A 69 14.50 16.97 -7.55
CA THR A 69 15.27 18.11 -7.02
C THR A 69 15.89 17.81 -5.67
N ILE A 70 15.34 16.87 -4.91
CA ILE A 70 15.82 16.49 -3.58
C ILE A 70 15.83 14.97 -3.42
N LEU A 71 16.91 14.47 -2.83
CA LEU A 71 17.09 13.07 -2.47
C LEU A 71 17.49 13.01 -1.01
N CYS A 72 16.72 12.25 -0.24
CA CYS A 72 16.87 12.16 1.20
C CYS A 72 17.08 10.70 1.61
N ASP A 73 18.26 10.39 2.14
CA ASP A 73 18.58 9.06 2.68
C ASP A 73 19.61 9.17 3.81
N VAL A 74 19.43 8.40 4.86
CA VAL A 74 20.34 8.35 6.02
C VAL A 74 21.59 7.50 5.74
N ASP A 75 21.56 6.65 4.72
CA ASP A 75 22.74 5.94 4.20
C ASP A 75 23.36 6.76 3.07
N GLN A 76 24.46 7.44 3.36
CA GLN A 76 25.15 8.31 2.41
C GLN A 76 25.58 7.59 1.13
N ARG A 77 25.79 6.27 1.17
CA ARG A 77 26.12 5.49 -0.03
C ARG A 77 24.92 5.45 -0.99
N ARG A 78 23.68 5.48 -0.48
CA ARG A 78 22.47 5.55 -1.33
C ARG A 78 22.43 6.87 -2.09
N LEU A 79 23.01 7.93 -1.53
CA LEU A 79 23.11 9.25 -2.16
C LEU A 79 24.33 9.39 -3.09
N ASP A 80 25.26 8.44 -3.15
CA ASP A 80 26.50 8.57 -3.95
C ASP A 80 26.31 8.10 -5.42
N PRO A 81 26.49 8.99 -6.42
CA PRO A 81 26.36 8.64 -7.84
C PRO A 81 27.30 7.53 -8.32
N VAL A 82 28.35 7.19 -7.56
CA VAL A 82 29.39 6.23 -7.93
C VAL A 82 29.26 4.91 -7.16
N ASN A 83 28.23 4.73 -6.32
CA ASN A 83 28.14 3.59 -5.42
C ASN A 83 28.17 2.21 -6.14
N PRO A 84 29.16 1.34 -5.83
CA PRO A 84 29.30 0.02 -6.43
C PRO A 84 28.34 -1.05 -5.85
N MET A 85 27.62 -0.78 -4.75
CA MET A 85 26.71 -1.76 -4.12
C MET A 85 25.43 -2.02 -4.91
N ILE A 86 25.11 -1.18 -5.88
CA ILE A 86 23.97 -1.37 -6.75
C ILE A 86 24.55 -1.51 -8.16
N SER A 87 24.29 -2.60 -8.85
CA SER A 87 24.56 -2.69 -10.29
C SER A 87 23.57 -1.77 -11.01
N ILE A 88 23.85 -0.46 -11.04
CA ILE A 88 22.94 0.58 -11.51
C ILE A 88 23.08 0.76 -13.03
N PRO A 89 22.01 0.59 -13.82
CA PRO A 89 21.97 1.12 -15.18
C PRO A 89 22.22 2.64 -15.18
N GLU A 90 22.93 3.18 -16.17
CA GLU A 90 23.29 4.63 -16.25
C GLU A 90 22.12 5.61 -16.04
N ARG A 91 20.89 5.16 -16.30
CA ARG A 91 19.66 5.96 -16.21
C ARG A 91 19.02 6.00 -14.82
N SER A 92 19.55 5.28 -13.84
CA SER A 92 19.00 5.20 -12.48
C SER A 92 19.74 6.14 -11.52
N PHE A 93 19.17 6.33 -10.34
CA PHE A 93 19.71 7.20 -9.31
C PHE A 93 21.09 6.71 -8.80
N PRO A 94 22.03 7.59 -8.36
CA PRO A 94 22.05 9.05 -8.48
C PRO A 94 22.56 9.62 -9.80
N LYS A 95 23.02 8.76 -10.71
CA LYS A 95 23.60 9.18 -11.99
C LYS A 95 22.59 9.94 -12.87
N GLY A 96 21.31 9.58 -12.76
CA GLY A 96 20.23 10.26 -13.49
C GLY A 96 19.92 11.69 -13.03
N TYR A 97 20.29 12.07 -11.80
CA TYR A 97 19.92 13.34 -11.17
C TYR A 97 21.11 13.99 -10.45
N PRO A 98 22.15 14.43 -11.20
CA PRO A 98 23.38 14.95 -10.61
C PRO A 98 23.19 16.27 -9.85
N ASN A 99 22.19 17.08 -10.22
CA ASN A 99 21.92 18.40 -9.65
C ASN A 99 20.98 18.38 -8.44
N ALA A 100 20.41 17.22 -8.11
CA ALA A 100 19.49 17.10 -7.01
C ALA A 100 20.22 17.26 -5.67
N LYS A 101 19.63 18.03 -4.76
CA LYS A 101 20.15 18.24 -3.41
C LYS A 101 20.15 16.92 -2.64
N ARG A 102 21.24 16.64 -1.93
CA ARG A 102 21.43 15.44 -1.12
C ARG A 102 21.22 15.82 0.35
N MET A 103 20.25 15.19 0.98
CA MET A 103 19.87 15.43 2.37
C MET A 103 19.81 14.11 3.13
N ILE A 104 19.89 14.18 4.46
CA ILE A 104 19.84 12.99 5.33
C ILE A 104 18.62 12.99 6.26
N ASP A 105 17.92 14.13 6.37
CA ASP A 105 16.79 14.31 7.27
C ASP A 105 15.59 14.89 6.51
N TYR A 106 14.51 14.10 6.38
CA TYR A 106 13.34 14.57 5.64
C TYR A 106 12.60 15.69 6.37
N ARG A 107 12.77 15.84 7.70
CA ARG A 107 12.15 16.92 8.45
C ARG A 107 12.72 18.26 7.98
N GLU A 108 14.02 18.31 7.72
CA GLU A 108 14.69 19.48 7.13
C GLU A 108 14.26 19.74 5.69
N VAL A 109 14.01 18.68 4.89
CA VAL A 109 13.46 18.81 3.53
C VAL A 109 12.16 19.60 3.55
N PHE A 110 11.21 19.22 4.43
CA PHE A 110 9.93 19.92 4.53
C PHE A 110 10.07 21.32 5.15
N ALA A 111 10.86 21.44 6.23
CA ALA A 111 11.00 22.70 6.96
C ALA A 111 11.69 23.81 6.14
N ASN A 112 12.71 23.45 5.36
CA ASN A 112 13.61 24.44 4.74
C ASN A 112 13.61 24.43 3.21
N HIS A 113 13.02 23.42 2.57
CA HIS A 113 13.09 23.24 1.10
C HIS A 113 11.74 22.88 0.48
N SER A 114 10.62 23.14 1.16
CA SER A 114 9.28 22.81 0.65
C SER A 114 8.88 23.59 -0.60
N ASP A 115 9.56 24.68 -0.97
CA ASP A 115 9.38 25.40 -2.22
C ASP A 115 10.19 24.82 -3.40
N GLU A 116 11.16 23.95 -3.11
CA GLU A 116 12.06 23.34 -4.10
C GLU A 116 11.50 22.08 -4.76
N PHE A 117 10.34 21.57 -4.30
CA PHE A 117 9.66 20.40 -4.87
C PHE A 117 8.14 20.55 -4.88
N ASP A 118 7.51 19.82 -5.78
CA ASP A 118 6.06 19.84 -6.04
C ASP A 118 5.38 18.59 -5.50
N ALA A 119 6.05 17.43 -5.50
CA ALA A 119 5.50 16.15 -5.02
C ALA A 119 6.54 15.32 -4.25
N VAL A 120 6.06 14.39 -3.44
CA VAL A 120 6.87 13.49 -2.61
C VAL A 120 6.77 12.05 -3.12
N LEU A 121 7.90 11.38 -3.23
CA LEU A 121 8.00 9.93 -3.43
C LEU A 121 8.69 9.32 -2.22
N CYS A 122 7.93 8.61 -1.38
CA CYS A 122 8.43 7.96 -0.17
C CYS A 122 8.63 6.46 -0.42
N GLY A 123 9.88 6.01 -0.37
CA GLY A 123 10.30 4.61 -0.42
C GLY A 123 11.20 4.26 0.77
N ALA A 124 10.96 4.90 1.91
CA ALA A 124 11.69 4.67 3.16
C ALA A 124 11.37 3.29 3.77
N VAL A 125 11.89 3.05 4.97
CA VAL A 125 11.53 1.86 5.76
C VAL A 125 10.18 2.08 6.45
N ASP A 126 9.41 1.00 6.70
CA ASP A 126 7.99 1.07 7.09
C ASP A 126 7.69 2.04 8.25
N HIS A 127 8.55 2.04 9.28
CA HIS A 127 8.36 2.87 10.46
C HIS A 127 8.45 4.39 10.20
N HIS A 128 9.01 4.83 9.07
CA HIS A 128 9.06 6.25 8.69
C HIS A 128 7.91 6.68 7.77
N HIS A 129 7.14 5.76 7.18
CA HIS A 129 6.11 6.09 6.20
C HIS A 129 5.07 7.07 6.74
N PHE A 130 4.56 6.83 7.96
CA PHE A 130 3.58 7.72 8.59
C PHE A 130 4.13 9.15 8.77
N GLY A 131 5.35 9.31 9.28
CA GLY A 131 5.95 10.63 9.51
C GLY A 131 6.15 11.43 8.22
N VAL A 132 6.62 10.77 7.16
CA VAL A 132 6.77 11.40 5.84
C VAL A 132 5.41 11.78 5.25
N ALA A 133 4.42 10.89 5.35
CA ALA A 133 3.07 11.14 4.88
C ALA A 133 2.39 12.29 5.62
N GLU A 134 2.50 12.32 6.95
CA GLU A 134 1.99 13.40 7.77
C GLU A 134 2.59 14.76 7.38
N LEU A 135 3.91 14.83 7.20
CA LEU A 135 4.58 16.07 6.80
C LEU A 135 4.16 16.52 5.39
N ALA A 136 4.03 15.59 4.44
CA ALA A 136 3.56 15.91 3.10
C ALA A 136 2.14 16.51 3.12
N LEU A 137 1.20 15.87 3.84
CA LEU A 137 -0.16 16.37 3.98
C LEU A 137 -0.21 17.75 4.65
N LYS A 138 0.54 17.95 5.74
CA LYS A 138 0.62 19.25 6.45
C LYS A 138 1.19 20.37 5.59
N HIS A 139 2.07 20.08 4.65
CA HIS A 139 2.65 21.06 3.72
C HIS A 139 1.87 21.17 2.41
N GLY A 140 0.72 20.50 2.27
CA GLY A 140 -0.07 20.51 1.03
C GLY A 140 0.71 19.95 -0.16
N LYS A 141 1.48 18.88 0.07
CA LYS A 141 2.28 18.21 -0.97
C LYS A 141 1.64 16.90 -1.41
N PRO A 142 1.35 16.71 -2.71
CA PRO A 142 1.04 15.41 -3.26
C PRO A 142 2.07 14.35 -2.85
N ILE A 143 1.63 13.16 -2.45
CA ILE A 143 2.52 12.09 -2.00
C ILE A 143 2.17 10.72 -2.58
N TYR A 144 3.18 10.07 -3.15
CA TYR A 144 3.22 8.63 -3.37
C TYR A 144 4.05 8.00 -2.25
N CYS A 145 3.48 7.08 -1.48
CA CYS A 145 4.18 6.40 -0.39
C CYS A 145 4.07 4.90 -0.53
N GLU A 146 5.21 4.21 -0.48
CA GLU A 146 5.26 2.76 -0.51
C GLU A 146 4.50 2.09 0.63
N LYS A 147 4.17 0.82 0.40
CA LYS A 147 3.46 -0.02 1.35
C LYS A 147 4.42 -0.61 2.42
N PRO A 148 3.87 -1.03 3.58
CA PRO A 148 2.57 -0.63 4.11
C PRO A 148 2.58 0.86 4.44
N LEU A 149 1.45 1.55 4.30
CA LEU A 149 1.42 3.01 4.51
C LEU A 149 1.74 3.42 5.96
N CYS A 150 1.50 2.50 6.89
CA CYS A 150 1.65 2.70 8.33
C CYS A 150 2.22 1.43 8.97
N TRP A 151 2.99 1.60 10.04
CA TRP A 151 3.55 0.52 10.85
C TRP A 151 2.54 -0.01 11.89
N SER A 152 1.62 0.83 12.36
CA SER A 152 0.54 0.44 13.27
C SER A 152 -0.86 0.75 12.75
N THR A 153 -1.88 0.14 13.38
CA THR A 153 -3.29 0.45 13.12
C THR A 153 -3.62 1.88 13.52
N GLU A 154 -3.07 2.38 14.65
CA GLU A 154 -3.23 3.77 15.10
C GLU A 154 -2.75 4.79 14.06
N GLU A 155 -1.55 4.60 13.53
CA GLU A 155 -1.00 5.45 12.47
C GLU A 155 -1.91 5.44 11.24
N GLY A 156 -2.51 4.30 10.90
CA GLY A 156 -3.47 4.18 9.79
C GLY A 156 -4.76 4.97 10.03
N PHE A 157 -5.31 4.95 11.24
CA PHE A 157 -6.48 5.78 11.58
C PHE A 157 -6.13 7.27 11.55
N ARG A 158 -4.99 7.63 12.11
CA ARG A 158 -4.53 9.02 12.13
C ARG A 158 -4.31 9.55 10.71
N LEU A 159 -3.77 8.72 9.83
CA LEU A 159 -3.53 9.13 8.44
C LEU A 159 -4.83 9.28 7.64
N GLN A 160 -5.87 8.49 7.93
CA GLN A 160 -7.22 8.71 7.36
C GLN A 160 -7.75 10.09 7.76
N GLU A 161 -7.65 10.46 9.04
CA GLU A 161 -8.07 11.78 9.52
C GLU A 161 -7.34 12.91 8.79
N LEU A 162 -6.00 12.82 8.71
CA LEU A 162 -5.18 13.82 8.02
C LEU A 162 -5.51 13.93 6.53
N THR A 163 -5.86 12.81 5.88
CA THR A 163 -6.20 12.80 4.46
C THR A 163 -7.50 13.55 4.18
N LEU A 164 -8.48 13.48 5.08
CA LEU A 164 -9.74 14.22 4.96
C LEU A 164 -9.54 15.75 4.97
N ASP A 165 -8.50 16.22 5.66
CA ASP A 165 -8.17 17.64 5.77
C ASP A 165 -7.23 18.12 4.65
N GLY A 166 -6.32 17.24 4.20
CA GLY A 166 -5.17 17.60 3.36
C GLY A 166 -5.49 18.05 1.93
N ASN A 167 -6.60 17.60 1.33
CA ASN A 167 -7.03 17.96 -0.04
C ASN A 167 -5.91 17.92 -1.11
N VAL A 168 -4.98 16.97 -1.00
CA VAL A 168 -3.90 16.75 -1.97
C VAL A 168 -3.91 15.34 -2.51
N PRO A 169 -3.45 15.13 -3.75
CA PRO A 169 -3.29 13.80 -4.33
C PRO A 169 -2.41 12.89 -3.49
N THR A 170 -2.93 11.71 -3.19
CA THR A 170 -2.23 10.67 -2.43
C THR A 170 -2.26 9.35 -3.18
N GLN A 171 -1.23 8.52 -3.02
CA GLN A 171 -1.21 7.17 -3.58
C GLN A 171 -0.36 6.24 -2.69
N LEU A 172 -0.95 5.16 -2.22
CA LEU A 172 -0.24 4.02 -1.64
C LEU A 172 0.43 3.22 -2.75
N GLY A 173 1.72 2.91 -2.63
CA GLY A 173 2.51 2.11 -3.57
C GLY A 173 2.19 0.61 -3.56
N ASN A 174 0.94 0.24 -3.83
CA ASN A 174 0.53 -1.15 -3.98
C ASN A 174 0.18 -1.46 -5.45
N GLN A 175 1.19 -1.51 -6.32
CA GLN A 175 1.06 -1.50 -7.79
C GLN A 175 0.15 -2.59 -8.37
N GLY A 176 -0.02 -3.72 -7.68
CA GLY A 176 -1.00 -4.75 -8.01
C GLY A 176 -2.45 -4.23 -8.14
N ASN A 177 -2.79 -3.13 -7.47
CA ASN A 177 -4.10 -2.50 -7.60
C ASN A 177 -4.32 -1.88 -9.00
N SER A 178 -3.24 -1.54 -9.71
CA SER A 178 -3.28 -1.15 -11.13
C SER A 178 -3.20 -2.36 -12.10
N ALA A 179 -3.21 -3.61 -11.60
CA ALA A 179 -3.20 -4.82 -12.41
C ALA A 179 -4.60 -5.38 -12.72
N ASN A 180 -4.72 -6.16 -13.79
CA ASN A 180 -6.04 -6.52 -14.34
C ASN A 180 -6.73 -7.72 -13.66
N GLY A 181 -6.02 -8.54 -12.87
CA GLY A 181 -6.58 -9.77 -12.29
C GLY A 181 -7.84 -9.54 -11.47
N TRP A 182 -7.79 -8.61 -10.50
CA TRP A 182 -8.93 -8.30 -9.65
C TRP A 182 -10.09 -7.62 -10.38
N ARG A 183 -9.83 -6.89 -11.48
CA ARG A 183 -10.87 -6.26 -12.30
C ARG A 183 -11.76 -7.31 -12.97
N TYR A 184 -11.20 -8.46 -13.35
CA TYR A 184 -11.99 -9.60 -13.83
C TYR A 184 -12.78 -10.25 -12.69
N ALA A 185 -12.17 -10.41 -11.51
CA ALA A 185 -12.85 -10.94 -10.34
C ALA A 185 -14.07 -10.09 -9.95
N ASP A 186 -13.93 -8.76 -9.93
CA ASP A 186 -15.03 -7.80 -9.73
C ASP A 186 -16.13 -7.95 -10.78
N GLY A 187 -15.76 -8.10 -12.06
CA GLY A 187 -16.73 -8.35 -13.13
C GLY A 187 -17.56 -9.62 -12.89
N TYR A 188 -16.92 -10.75 -12.61
CA TYR A 188 -17.63 -12.01 -12.31
C TYR A 188 -18.45 -11.94 -11.02
N TYR A 189 -17.96 -11.22 -10.00
CA TYR A 189 -18.71 -10.98 -8.76
C TYR A 189 -20.00 -10.21 -9.05
N ARG A 190 -19.92 -9.09 -9.77
CA ARG A 190 -21.08 -8.23 -10.09
C ARG A 190 -22.09 -8.90 -11.03
N GLN A 191 -21.63 -9.78 -11.92
CA GLN A 191 -22.51 -10.60 -12.75
C GLN A 191 -23.19 -11.74 -12.00
N GLY A 192 -22.71 -12.07 -10.80
CA GLY A 192 -23.29 -13.12 -9.96
C GLY A 192 -22.74 -14.53 -10.24
N ASP A 193 -21.67 -14.65 -11.03
CA ASP A 193 -21.03 -15.95 -11.32
C ASP A 193 -20.31 -16.52 -10.10
N LEU A 194 -19.75 -15.65 -9.26
CA LEU A 194 -19.16 -16.01 -7.96
C LEU A 194 -20.23 -16.18 -6.86
N GLY A 195 -21.37 -15.49 -6.98
CA GLY A 195 -22.32 -15.35 -5.88
C GLY A 195 -21.79 -14.43 -4.79
N ASP A 196 -22.21 -14.64 -3.55
CA ASP A 196 -21.66 -13.90 -2.42
C ASP A 196 -20.32 -14.49 -1.99
N ILE A 197 -19.31 -13.64 -1.78
CA ILE A 197 -18.00 -14.06 -1.27
C ILE A 197 -18.15 -14.34 0.24
N VAL A 198 -17.62 -15.49 0.68
CA VAL A 198 -17.69 -15.93 2.08
C VAL A 198 -16.32 -16.21 2.68
N GLU A 199 -15.31 -16.44 1.84
CA GLU A 199 -13.96 -16.75 2.28
C GLU A 199 -12.92 -16.25 1.27
N VAL A 200 -11.79 -15.77 1.76
CA VAL A 200 -10.68 -15.26 0.97
C VAL A 200 -9.37 -15.78 1.55
N HIS A 201 -8.48 -16.27 0.71
CA HIS A 201 -7.13 -16.67 1.11
C HIS A 201 -6.09 -15.95 0.27
N GLY A 202 -5.21 -15.19 0.91
CA GLY A 202 -4.00 -14.61 0.33
C GLY A 202 -2.75 -15.36 0.77
N TRP A 203 -1.73 -15.44 -0.07
CA TRP A 203 -0.47 -16.07 0.30
C TRP A 203 0.75 -15.40 -0.32
N ILE A 204 1.88 -15.60 0.34
CA ILE A 204 3.20 -15.31 -0.18
C ILE A 204 4.18 -16.40 0.27
N HIS A 205 4.99 -16.87 -0.66
CA HIS A 205 6.08 -17.81 -0.43
C HIS A 205 7.41 -17.12 -0.73
N TYR A 206 8.16 -16.81 0.33
CA TYR A 206 9.55 -16.42 0.23
C TYR A 206 10.47 -17.60 0.50
N ASP A 207 11.47 -17.74 -0.35
CA ASP A 207 12.58 -18.66 -0.10
C ASP A 207 13.44 -18.09 1.04
N ASN A 208 13.08 -18.50 2.25
CA ASN A 208 13.73 -18.12 3.49
C ASN A 208 15.12 -18.76 3.64
N ALA A 209 15.37 -19.89 2.94
CA ALA A 209 16.66 -20.60 2.95
C ALA A 209 17.78 -19.85 2.22
N LYS A 210 17.44 -18.93 1.30
CA LYS A 210 18.42 -18.08 0.60
C LYS A 210 18.81 -16.80 1.34
N GLY A 211 18.41 -16.65 2.61
CA GLY A 211 18.75 -15.45 3.39
C GLY A 211 18.07 -14.18 2.85
N SER A 212 16.96 -14.33 2.12
CA SER A 212 16.18 -13.22 1.58
C SER A 212 15.76 -12.31 2.74
N PHE A 213 16.36 -11.12 2.82
CA PHE A 213 16.24 -10.13 3.89
C PHE A 213 16.82 -10.53 5.26
N GLY A 214 17.92 -11.30 5.32
CA GLY A 214 18.72 -11.34 6.56
C GLY A 214 18.12 -12.16 7.71
N LEU A 215 17.51 -13.31 7.40
CA LEU A 215 17.19 -14.38 8.37
C LEU A 215 18.44 -15.05 8.99
N TYR A 216 19.55 -14.32 9.09
CA TYR A 216 20.66 -14.70 9.93
C TYR A 216 20.22 -14.53 11.40
N GLY A 217 20.78 -15.33 12.32
CA GLY A 217 20.45 -15.28 13.76
C GLY A 217 20.61 -13.89 14.38
N PHE A 218 20.43 -13.70 15.69
CA PHE A 218 20.73 -12.40 16.30
C PHE A 218 22.19 -12.05 15.96
N PRO A 219 22.46 -11.06 15.08
CA PRO A 219 23.84 -10.65 14.90
C PRO A 219 24.33 -10.13 16.25
N PRO A 220 25.63 -10.24 16.56
CA PRO A 220 26.16 -9.59 17.74
C PRO A 220 25.79 -8.11 17.68
N PHE A 221 25.33 -7.56 18.80
CA PHE A 221 25.24 -6.11 18.95
C PHE A 221 26.64 -5.55 18.72
N SER A 222 26.79 -4.71 17.70
CA SER A 222 28.06 -4.07 17.38
C SER A 222 27.98 -2.64 17.90
N ALA A 223 29.02 -2.22 18.61
CA ALA A 223 29.04 -0.88 19.20
C ALA A 223 29.25 0.22 18.14
N GLN A 224 29.76 -0.12 16.95
CA GLN A 224 30.17 0.86 15.96
C GLN A 224 29.21 0.92 14.78
N VAL A 225 28.44 2.01 14.72
CA VAL A 225 27.69 2.41 13.53
C VAL A 225 28.69 2.79 12.43
N PRO A 226 28.54 2.29 11.19
CA PRO A 226 29.40 2.71 10.07
C PRO A 226 29.26 4.20 9.77
N GLU A 227 30.35 4.87 9.43
CA GLU A 227 30.38 6.34 9.19
C GLU A 227 29.38 6.82 8.11
N PHE A 228 29.04 5.95 7.16
CA PHE A 228 28.11 6.29 6.09
C PHE A 228 26.63 6.29 6.52
N LEU A 229 26.29 5.78 7.71
CA LEU A 229 24.92 5.59 8.17
C LEU A 229 24.62 6.43 9.40
N ASP A 230 23.63 7.32 9.28
CA ASP A 230 23.05 7.99 10.43
C ASP A 230 22.02 7.08 11.12
N TRP A 231 22.47 6.32 12.12
CA TRP A 231 21.62 5.33 12.80
C TRP A 231 20.50 5.96 13.64
N GLU A 232 20.76 7.10 14.28
CA GLU A 232 19.75 7.80 15.09
C GLU A 232 18.57 8.24 14.22
N ARG A 233 18.86 8.87 13.06
CA ARG A 233 17.83 9.24 12.09
C ARG A 233 17.20 8.03 11.42
N TRP A 234 17.97 6.96 11.19
CA TRP A 234 17.43 5.70 10.67
C TRP A 234 16.39 5.10 11.60
N LEU A 235 16.65 5.06 12.92
CA LEU A 235 15.68 4.59 13.91
C LEU A 235 14.44 5.48 13.97
N GLY A 236 14.68 6.79 13.97
CA GLY A 236 13.68 7.85 14.09
C GLY A 236 12.51 7.50 15.02
N PRO A 237 11.30 7.29 14.47
CA PRO A 237 10.11 7.06 15.28
C PRO A 237 10.09 5.72 16.02
N ALA A 238 10.91 4.74 15.62
CA ALA A 238 11.00 3.47 16.32
C ALA A 238 11.58 3.61 17.74
N GLY A 239 12.31 4.70 18.02
CA GLY A 239 12.97 4.93 19.31
C GLY A 239 14.36 4.31 19.38
N ASP A 240 14.94 4.27 20.59
CA ASP A 240 16.34 3.87 20.78
C ASP A 240 16.54 2.36 20.68
N TYR A 241 17.36 1.94 19.72
CA TYR A 241 17.81 0.55 19.58
C TYR A 241 19.31 0.48 19.27
N PRO A 242 20.04 -0.54 19.78
CA PRO A 242 21.43 -0.74 19.44
C PRO A 242 21.60 -1.08 17.96
N PHE A 243 22.74 -0.68 17.40
CA PHE A 243 23.10 -1.07 16.03
C PHE A 243 23.35 -2.57 15.93
N MET A 244 22.82 -3.18 14.87
CA MET A 244 22.90 -4.61 14.60
C MET A 244 23.62 -4.83 13.27
N GLU A 245 24.89 -5.21 13.37
CA GLU A 245 25.76 -5.41 12.21
C GLU A 245 25.22 -6.54 11.32
N HIS A 246 25.09 -6.28 10.02
CA HIS A 246 24.59 -7.23 9.01
C HIS A 246 23.15 -7.75 9.15
N GLY A 247 22.36 -7.37 10.17
CA GLY A 247 21.03 -7.97 10.42
C GLY A 247 19.80 -7.11 10.14
N VAL A 248 19.94 -5.77 10.10
CA VAL A 248 18.78 -4.86 10.01
C VAL A 248 18.85 -3.97 8.76
N HIS A 249 19.88 -3.15 8.65
CA HIS A 249 20.09 -2.31 7.46
C HIS A 249 20.92 -3.07 6.41
N PRO A 250 20.61 -3.01 5.10
CA PRO A 250 19.59 -2.17 4.47
C PRO A 250 18.21 -2.81 4.24
N GLY A 251 18.06 -4.12 4.45
CA GLY A 251 16.83 -4.84 4.09
C GLY A 251 16.22 -5.72 5.17
N GLY A 252 17.01 -6.14 6.16
CA GLY A 252 16.58 -7.09 7.20
C GLY A 252 15.59 -6.53 8.19
N TRP A 253 15.48 -5.20 8.31
CA TRP A 253 14.50 -4.49 9.11
C TRP A 253 13.06 -4.96 8.92
N ARG A 254 12.71 -5.52 7.74
CA ARG A 254 11.38 -6.09 7.46
C ARG A 254 10.97 -7.17 8.47
N TRP A 255 11.93 -7.92 8.99
CA TRP A 255 11.71 -8.99 9.94
C TRP A 255 11.70 -8.54 11.39
N TRP A 256 12.05 -7.29 11.68
CA TRP A 256 12.14 -6.78 13.04
C TRP A 256 10.90 -5.97 13.37
N VAL A 257 10.21 -6.39 14.43
CA VAL A 257 8.94 -5.79 14.86
C VAL A 257 9.05 -4.27 15.00
N PRO A 258 10.08 -3.67 15.62
CA PRO A 258 10.15 -2.21 15.77
C PRO A 258 10.19 -1.42 14.45
N PHE A 259 10.68 -2.05 13.37
CA PHE A 259 11.06 -1.36 12.13
C PHE A 259 10.18 -1.70 10.93
N GLY A 260 9.74 -2.94 10.80
CA GLY A 260 8.97 -3.44 9.66
C GLY A 260 7.58 -3.95 10.05
N GLY A 261 6.80 -4.35 9.04
CA GLY A 261 5.52 -5.03 9.20
C GLY A 261 5.55 -6.54 8.94
N GLY A 262 6.73 -7.16 8.82
CA GLY A 262 6.85 -8.56 8.41
C GLY A 262 6.26 -8.82 7.02
N LEU A 263 6.08 -10.08 6.66
CA LEU A 263 5.49 -10.43 5.36
C LEU A 263 4.03 -10.00 5.21
N ILE A 264 3.30 -9.83 6.31
CA ILE A 264 1.93 -9.32 6.27
C ILE A 264 1.91 -7.84 5.87
N GLY A 265 2.74 -7.00 6.49
CA GLY A 265 2.88 -5.60 6.09
C GLY A 265 3.43 -5.45 4.67
N ASP A 266 4.41 -6.28 4.30
CA ASP A 266 5.08 -6.21 3.01
C ASP A 266 4.21 -6.72 1.85
N TRP A 267 3.27 -7.66 2.05
CA TRP A 267 2.46 -8.23 0.97
C TRP A 267 0.95 -8.12 1.12
N GLY A 268 0.44 -7.96 2.33
CA GLY A 268 -1.01 -7.89 2.60
C GLY A 268 -1.70 -6.79 1.78
N CYS A 269 -1.09 -5.62 1.66
CA CYS A 269 -1.65 -4.50 0.88
C CYS A 269 -1.70 -4.75 -0.63
N HIS A 270 -0.78 -5.57 -1.17
CA HIS A 270 -0.81 -5.99 -2.58
C HIS A 270 -1.87 -7.06 -2.80
N VAL A 271 -1.94 -8.02 -1.88
CA VAL A 271 -2.80 -9.19 -2.02
C VAL A 271 -4.27 -8.83 -1.79
N PHE A 272 -4.56 -8.00 -0.79
CA PHE A 272 -5.92 -7.65 -0.39
C PHE A 272 -6.49 -6.43 -1.11
N GLY A 273 -5.70 -5.69 -1.88
CA GLY A 273 -6.17 -4.45 -2.48
C GLY A 273 -7.44 -4.62 -3.35
N GLY A 274 -7.36 -5.46 -4.38
CA GLY A 274 -8.52 -5.73 -5.24
C GLY A 274 -9.76 -6.28 -4.50
N ILE A 275 -9.56 -6.95 -3.36
CA ILE A 275 -10.63 -7.49 -2.52
C ILE A 275 -11.42 -6.34 -1.89
N PHE A 276 -10.75 -5.39 -1.23
CA PHE A 276 -11.42 -4.24 -0.61
C PHE A 276 -12.01 -3.26 -1.61
N LYS A 277 -11.50 -3.22 -2.85
CA LYS A 277 -12.17 -2.49 -3.95
C LYS A 277 -13.44 -3.16 -4.45
N THR A 278 -13.48 -4.50 -4.46
CA THR A 278 -14.63 -5.26 -4.96
C THR A 278 -15.70 -5.42 -3.88
N LEU A 279 -15.28 -5.71 -2.65
CA LEU A 279 -16.12 -5.85 -1.47
C LEU A 279 -16.14 -4.54 -0.69
N ASP A 280 -16.51 -3.46 -1.39
CA ASP A 280 -16.55 -2.08 -0.88
C ASP A 280 -17.46 -1.87 0.34
N TYR A 281 -18.34 -2.83 0.63
CA TYR A 281 -19.18 -2.90 1.82
C TYR A 281 -18.45 -3.34 3.08
N LEU A 282 -17.21 -3.85 2.99
CA LEU A 282 -16.45 -4.30 4.16
C LEU A 282 -15.97 -3.11 5.01
N GLY A 283 -16.37 -3.15 6.28
CA GLY A 283 -15.91 -2.27 7.35
C GLY A 283 -14.59 -2.75 7.96
N TYR A 284 -14.47 -2.60 9.27
CA TYR A 284 -13.44 -3.26 10.06
C TYR A 284 -13.87 -4.69 10.40
N PRO A 285 -12.92 -5.63 10.57
CA PRO A 285 -13.23 -6.97 11.08
C PRO A 285 -13.83 -6.87 12.49
N SER A 286 -14.60 -7.87 12.91
CA SER A 286 -15.06 -8.03 14.29
C SER A 286 -14.09 -8.85 15.13
N LYS A 287 -13.22 -9.65 14.49
CA LYS A 287 -12.19 -10.46 15.15
C LYS A 287 -10.96 -10.61 14.29
N VAL A 288 -9.78 -10.55 14.90
CA VAL A 288 -8.50 -10.88 14.26
C VAL A 288 -7.72 -11.84 15.14
N GLU A 289 -7.17 -12.90 14.55
CA GLU A 289 -6.41 -13.91 15.30
C GLU A 289 -5.29 -14.56 14.47
N VAL A 290 -4.20 -14.93 15.14
CA VAL A 290 -3.18 -15.80 14.57
C VAL A 290 -3.64 -17.25 14.73
N ILE A 291 -3.88 -17.92 13.61
CA ILE A 291 -4.33 -19.32 13.58
C ILE A 291 -3.16 -20.27 13.85
N LYS A 292 -1.99 -19.94 13.31
CA LYS A 292 -0.74 -20.68 13.52
C LYS A 292 0.44 -19.77 13.22
N ALA A 293 1.55 -19.99 13.90
CA ALA A 293 2.83 -19.36 13.63
C ALA A 293 3.96 -20.35 13.91
N THR A 294 5.09 -20.17 13.24
CA THR A 294 6.37 -20.72 13.72
C THR A 294 6.75 -20.05 15.04
N GLU A 295 7.85 -20.48 15.65
CA GLU A 295 8.39 -19.82 16.85
C GLU A 295 8.49 -18.30 16.65
N ILE A 296 7.95 -17.56 17.61
CA ILE A 296 8.07 -16.11 17.70
C ILE A 296 9.32 -15.85 18.52
N VAL A 297 10.35 -15.32 17.86
CA VAL A 297 11.60 -14.93 18.51
C VAL A 297 11.48 -13.46 18.90
N ASP A 298 11.83 -13.12 20.14
CA ASP A 298 11.73 -11.75 20.66
C ASP A 298 12.32 -10.72 19.70
N GLY A 299 11.49 -9.72 19.35
CA GLY A 299 11.85 -8.63 18.44
C GLY A 299 11.68 -8.93 16.96
N ARG A 300 11.31 -10.15 16.55
CA ARG A 300 11.12 -10.53 15.14
C ARG A 300 9.74 -11.07 14.80
N PHE A 301 9.35 -10.92 13.54
CA PHE A 301 8.20 -11.60 12.97
C PHE A 301 8.51 -13.10 12.76
N PRO A 302 7.52 -13.99 12.98
CA PRO A 302 7.67 -15.40 12.67
C PRO A 302 7.86 -15.60 11.15
N VAL A 303 8.64 -16.63 10.80
CA VAL A 303 8.92 -16.99 9.41
C VAL A 303 7.65 -17.50 8.72
N GLY A 304 6.88 -18.35 9.42
CA GLY A 304 5.58 -18.86 8.97
C GLY A 304 4.46 -18.39 9.87
N MET A 305 3.36 -17.94 9.29
CA MET A 305 2.19 -17.45 10.02
C MET A 305 0.94 -17.53 9.15
N THR A 306 -0.19 -17.89 9.76
CA THR A 306 -1.52 -17.69 9.17
C THR A 306 -2.33 -16.80 10.09
N VAL A 307 -2.80 -15.68 9.55
CA VAL A 307 -3.69 -14.75 10.27
C VAL A 307 -5.07 -14.80 9.65
N LYS A 308 -6.09 -14.72 10.48
CA LYS A 308 -7.50 -14.67 10.10
C LYS A 308 -8.11 -13.33 10.55
N TRP A 309 -8.84 -12.69 9.65
CA TRP A 309 -9.76 -11.58 9.91
C TRP A 309 -11.18 -12.07 9.65
N HIS A 310 -12.06 -11.94 10.64
CA HIS A 310 -13.48 -12.22 10.50
C HIS A 310 -14.25 -10.92 10.31
N PHE A 311 -15.06 -10.82 9.26
CA PHE A 311 -15.96 -9.71 9.01
C PHE A 311 -17.40 -10.18 9.18
N ASP A 312 -18.18 -9.45 9.99
CA ASP A 312 -19.58 -9.76 10.21
C ASP A 312 -20.43 -9.54 8.96
N ALA A 313 -21.60 -10.19 8.93
CA ALA A 313 -22.63 -9.92 7.92
C ALA A 313 -23.06 -8.44 7.96
N VAL A 314 -23.12 -7.79 6.80
CA VAL A 314 -23.49 -6.37 6.69
C VAL A 314 -24.37 -6.13 5.47
N ASN A 315 -25.42 -5.32 5.62
CA ASN A 315 -26.30 -4.91 4.51
C ASN A 315 -26.83 -6.07 3.65
N GLY A 316 -27.14 -7.22 4.27
CA GLY A 316 -27.62 -8.41 3.57
C GLY A 316 -26.54 -9.25 2.88
N LYS A 317 -25.26 -8.89 3.01
CA LYS A 317 -24.11 -9.71 2.62
C LYS A 317 -23.72 -10.68 3.75
N PRO A 318 -23.27 -11.90 3.42
CA PRO A 318 -22.85 -12.88 4.44
C PRO A 318 -21.57 -12.42 5.16
N PRO A 319 -21.24 -13.06 6.29
CA PRO A 319 -19.92 -12.85 6.90
C PRO A 319 -18.81 -13.33 5.95
N VAL A 320 -17.63 -12.73 6.07
CA VAL A 320 -16.45 -13.07 5.26
C VAL A 320 -15.28 -13.40 6.17
N ASP A 321 -14.68 -14.57 5.96
CA ASP A 321 -13.40 -14.94 6.55
C ASP A 321 -12.26 -14.63 5.57
N MET A 322 -11.29 -13.82 6.00
CA MET A 322 -10.10 -13.50 5.21
C MET A 322 -8.86 -14.06 5.89
N TYR A 323 -8.02 -14.75 5.14
CA TYR A 323 -6.78 -15.36 5.63
C TYR A 323 -5.57 -14.81 4.87
N PHE A 324 -4.46 -14.63 5.57
CA PHE A 324 -3.14 -14.39 4.96
C PHE A 324 -2.16 -15.47 5.40
N HIS A 325 -1.49 -16.09 4.44
CA HIS A 325 -0.55 -17.18 4.64
C HIS A 325 0.86 -16.73 4.28
N THR A 326 1.76 -16.66 5.28
CA THR A 326 3.20 -16.59 5.02
C THR A 326 3.72 -18.03 4.93
N CYS A 327 3.93 -18.50 3.70
CA CYS A 327 4.27 -19.88 3.42
C CYS A 327 5.71 -20.18 3.85
N VAL A 328 5.92 -21.40 4.36
CA VAL A 328 7.24 -21.91 4.75
C VAL A 328 7.66 -23.00 3.77
N GLU A 329 8.85 -22.86 3.21
CA GLU A 329 9.44 -23.87 2.31
C GLU A 329 9.41 -25.26 2.98
N ASN A 330 8.92 -26.27 2.27
CA ASN A 330 8.76 -27.66 2.73
C ASN A 330 7.81 -27.88 3.93
N ASP A 331 7.02 -26.89 4.35
CA ASP A 331 5.97 -27.08 5.35
C ASP A 331 4.58 -26.74 4.77
N PRO A 332 3.86 -27.74 4.23
CA PRO A 332 2.54 -27.54 3.63
C PRO A 332 1.49 -27.03 4.63
N ALA A 333 1.73 -27.10 5.94
CA ALA A 333 0.78 -26.62 6.94
C ALA A 333 0.60 -25.10 6.91
N PHE A 334 1.57 -24.36 6.38
CA PHE A 334 1.50 -22.90 6.24
C PHE A 334 0.96 -22.43 4.89
N TYR A 335 0.73 -23.34 3.93
CA TYR A 335 0.15 -22.99 2.64
C TYR A 335 -1.36 -22.81 2.72
N PRO A 336 -1.95 -21.98 1.83
CA PRO A 336 -3.39 -21.88 1.73
C PRO A 336 -3.99 -23.23 1.33
N PRO A 337 -5.21 -23.57 1.80
CA PRO A 337 -5.87 -24.79 1.40
C PRO A 337 -6.12 -24.77 -0.12
N ARG A 338 -6.07 -25.95 -0.74
CA ARG A 338 -6.38 -26.11 -2.16
C ARG A 338 -7.88 -25.82 -2.37
N PRO A 339 -8.26 -24.94 -3.32
CA PRO A 339 -9.66 -24.71 -3.64
C PRO A 339 -10.33 -26.01 -4.08
N LYS A 340 -11.51 -26.32 -3.52
CA LYS A 340 -12.24 -27.57 -3.78
C LYS A 340 -12.62 -27.76 -5.25
N GLU A 341 -12.81 -26.65 -5.97
CA GLU A 341 -13.22 -26.63 -7.38
C GLU A 341 -12.04 -26.66 -8.36
N LEU A 342 -10.79 -26.63 -7.87
CA LEU A 342 -9.61 -26.61 -8.73
C LEU A 342 -9.34 -28.01 -9.28
N GLU A 343 -9.20 -28.11 -10.61
CA GLU A 343 -9.02 -29.39 -11.31
C GLU A 343 -7.76 -30.13 -10.86
N ASP A 344 -7.88 -31.44 -10.61
CA ASP A 344 -6.86 -32.28 -9.96
C ASP A 344 -5.47 -32.22 -10.60
N ASP A 345 -5.39 -31.93 -11.90
CA ASP A 345 -4.14 -31.83 -12.68
C ASP A 345 -3.44 -30.45 -12.56
N ARG A 346 -4.08 -29.47 -11.90
CA ARG A 346 -3.52 -28.15 -11.66
C ARG A 346 -2.63 -28.14 -10.43
N SER A 347 -1.45 -27.52 -10.53
CA SER A 347 -0.55 -27.29 -9.39
C SER A 347 -1.19 -26.40 -8.32
N TRP A 348 -0.79 -26.60 -7.06
CA TRP A 348 -1.21 -25.77 -5.95
C TRP A 348 -0.07 -25.53 -4.94
N PRO A 349 0.18 -24.29 -4.51
CA PRO A 349 -0.34 -23.04 -5.11
C PRO A 349 0.17 -22.87 -6.56
N PRO A 350 -0.52 -22.10 -7.40
CA PRO A 350 -0.12 -21.90 -8.80
C PRO A 350 1.17 -21.08 -8.96
N SER A 351 1.50 -20.25 -7.96
CA SER A 351 2.74 -19.47 -7.93
C SER A 351 3.11 -19.08 -6.49
N LYS A 352 4.21 -18.33 -6.34
CA LYS A 352 4.73 -17.89 -5.03
C LYS A 352 3.80 -16.91 -4.32
N ASP A 353 3.01 -16.12 -5.04
CA ASP A 353 2.13 -15.10 -4.49
C ASP A 353 0.76 -15.14 -5.17
N GLY A 354 -0.29 -14.86 -4.40
CA GLY A 354 -1.62 -14.79 -4.96
C GLY A 354 -2.72 -14.66 -3.92
N CYS A 355 -3.96 -14.71 -4.41
CA CYS A 355 -5.12 -14.94 -3.56
C CYS A 355 -6.23 -15.69 -4.30
N TYR A 356 -7.16 -16.28 -3.57
CA TYR A 356 -8.40 -16.76 -4.15
C TYR A 356 -9.61 -16.37 -3.32
N TRP A 357 -10.75 -16.20 -3.99
CA TRP A 357 -12.01 -15.75 -3.41
C TRP A 357 -13.03 -16.84 -3.58
N VAL A 358 -13.53 -17.38 -2.47
CA VAL A 358 -14.56 -18.41 -2.44
C VAL A 358 -15.91 -17.73 -2.38
N GLY A 359 -16.66 -17.85 -3.46
CA GLY A 359 -18.05 -17.44 -3.53
C GLY A 359 -19.02 -18.61 -3.41
N THR A 360 -20.27 -18.32 -3.07
CA THR A 360 -21.33 -19.35 -2.93
C THR A 360 -21.66 -20.08 -4.23
N LYS A 361 -21.22 -19.58 -5.40
CA LYS A 361 -21.44 -20.20 -6.70
C LYS A 361 -20.15 -20.56 -7.44
N GLY A 362 -19.00 -20.09 -6.99
CA GLY A 362 -17.72 -20.45 -7.60
C GLY A 362 -16.54 -19.73 -6.99
N THR A 363 -15.34 -20.16 -7.35
CA THR A 363 -14.09 -19.60 -6.83
C THR A 363 -13.33 -18.83 -7.90
N PHE A 364 -12.72 -17.69 -7.55
CA PHE A 364 -11.80 -16.97 -8.42
C PHE A 364 -10.39 -17.07 -7.88
N VAL A 365 -9.42 -17.51 -8.69
CA VAL A 365 -8.01 -17.62 -8.29
C VAL A 365 -7.19 -16.56 -9.02
N MET A 366 -6.42 -15.77 -8.28
CA MET A 366 -5.42 -14.85 -8.77
C MET A 366 -4.02 -15.26 -8.34
N HIS A 367 -3.04 -15.00 -9.19
CA HIS A 367 -1.66 -15.38 -8.94
C HIS A 367 -0.68 -14.51 -9.72
N GLU A 368 0.59 -14.64 -9.34
CA GLU A 368 1.78 -14.04 -9.97
C GLU A 368 1.85 -12.51 -9.90
N GLY A 369 2.94 -12.04 -9.29
CA GLY A 369 3.45 -10.69 -9.47
C GLY A 369 2.46 -9.62 -9.03
N HIS A 370 1.85 -9.77 -7.85
CA HIS A 370 0.83 -8.88 -7.30
C HIS A 370 -0.56 -9.07 -7.94
N ASN A 371 -1.00 -10.33 -8.05
CA ASN A 371 -2.33 -10.70 -8.57
C ASN A 371 -2.60 -10.20 -10.00
N MET A 372 -1.60 -10.28 -10.89
CA MET A 372 -1.77 -9.76 -12.26
C MET A 372 -2.73 -10.59 -13.10
N TYR A 373 -2.75 -11.90 -12.87
CA TYR A 373 -3.57 -12.84 -13.59
C TYR A 373 -4.60 -13.46 -12.67
N GLY A 374 -5.73 -13.86 -13.24
CA GLY A 374 -6.70 -14.64 -12.51
C GLY A 374 -7.78 -15.23 -13.40
N ALA A 375 -8.44 -16.25 -12.87
CA ALA A 375 -9.47 -17.00 -13.56
C ALA A 375 -10.54 -17.49 -12.59
N LEU A 376 -11.78 -17.51 -13.07
CA LEU A 376 -12.87 -18.26 -12.46
C LEU A 376 -12.55 -19.76 -12.59
N ILE A 377 -12.72 -20.52 -11.52
CA ILE A 377 -12.62 -21.97 -11.51
C ILE A 377 -13.98 -22.60 -11.17
N PRO A 378 -14.26 -23.82 -11.64
CA PRO A 378 -13.45 -24.58 -12.61
C PRO A 378 -13.50 -23.95 -14.02
N GLU A 379 -12.54 -24.32 -14.87
CA GLU A 379 -12.39 -23.86 -16.25
C GLU A 379 -13.68 -24.02 -17.06
N LEU A 380 -14.44 -25.10 -16.84
CA LEU A 380 -15.72 -25.31 -17.50
C LEU A 380 -16.72 -24.18 -17.16
N LYS A 381 -16.77 -23.75 -15.90
CA LYS A 381 -17.62 -22.64 -15.45
C LYS A 381 -17.17 -21.33 -16.09
N ARG A 382 -15.87 -21.08 -16.16
CA ARG A 382 -15.30 -19.90 -16.85
C ARG A 382 -15.69 -19.85 -18.32
N ARG A 383 -15.63 -21.00 -19.01
CA ARG A 383 -16.05 -21.09 -20.42
C ARG A 383 -17.54 -20.84 -20.61
N SER A 384 -18.38 -21.36 -19.72
CA SER A 384 -19.83 -21.14 -19.75
C SER A 384 -20.22 -19.70 -19.42
N ALA A 385 -19.57 -19.07 -18.45
CA ALA A 385 -19.79 -17.66 -18.09
C ALA A 385 -19.29 -16.69 -19.17
N GLY A 386 -18.23 -17.09 -19.90
CA GLY A 386 -17.59 -16.23 -20.88
C GLY A 386 -16.78 -15.11 -20.22
N ARG A 387 -16.52 -14.04 -20.98
CA ARG A 387 -15.78 -12.87 -20.47
C ARG A 387 -16.75 -11.97 -19.70
N PRO A 388 -16.41 -11.52 -18.48
CA PRO A 388 -17.33 -10.72 -17.71
C PRO A 388 -17.41 -9.30 -18.24
N GLN A 389 -18.54 -8.65 -17.98
CA GLN A 389 -18.69 -7.22 -18.12
C GLN A 389 -17.85 -6.56 -17.02
N LEU A 390 -16.93 -5.71 -17.43
CA LEU A 390 -16.01 -5.05 -16.52
C LEU A 390 -16.64 -3.77 -16.00
N HIS A 391 -16.69 -3.63 -14.68
CA HIS A 391 -17.07 -2.38 -14.03
C HIS A 391 -15.87 -1.42 -13.92
N PHE A 392 -14.67 -1.96 -13.65
CA PHE A 392 -13.41 -1.22 -13.74
C PHE A 392 -12.73 -1.43 -15.09
N PRO A 393 -12.30 -0.37 -15.79
CA PRO A 393 -11.64 -0.50 -17.08
C PRO A 393 -10.30 -1.22 -16.95
N LEU A 394 -9.96 -2.05 -17.95
CA LEU A 394 -8.64 -2.67 -18.00
C LEU A 394 -7.56 -1.65 -18.29
N MET A 395 -6.44 -1.82 -17.61
CA MET A 395 -5.24 -1.04 -17.85
C MET A 395 -4.36 -1.75 -18.89
N LYS A 396 -3.75 -0.99 -19.80
CA LYS A 396 -2.81 -1.51 -20.80
C LYS A 396 -1.41 -1.04 -20.47
N GLY A 397 -0.50 -1.96 -20.19
CA GLY A 397 0.90 -1.65 -19.87
C GLY A 397 1.37 -2.32 -18.58
N ASN A 398 2.55 -1.91 -18.12
CA ASN A 398 3.13 -2.35 -16.86
C ASN A 398 2.38 -1.71 -15.67
N CYS A 399 1.89 -2.51 -14.72
CA CYS A 399 1.09 -2.00 -13.60
C CYS A 399 1.86 -1.01 -12.72
N GLY A 400 3.17 -1.20 -12.51
CA GLY A 400 4.00 -0.28 -11.74
C GLY A 400 4.12 1.09 -12.39
N THR A 401 4.38 1.13 -13.70
CA THR A 401 4.40 2.38 -14.47
C THR A 401 3.04 3.09 -14.44
N LEU A 402 1.95 2.35 -14.69
CA LEU A 402 0.60 2.90 -14.70
C LEU A 402 0.18 3.45 -13.33
N HIS A 403 0.60 2.79 -12.25
CA HIS A 403 0.30 3.21 -10.89
C HIS A 403 0.97 4.55 -10.54
N GLY A 404 2.21 4.74 -10.97
CA GLY A 404 2.90 6.04 -10.84
C GLY A 404 2.30 7.13 -11.73
N GLN A 405 1.95 6.80 -12.98
CA GLN A 405 1.31 7.72 -13.91
C GLN A 405 -0.03 8.25 -13.38
N GLU A 406 -0.85 7.38 -12.79
CA GLU A 406 -2.11 7.76 -12.16
C GLU A 406 -1.93 8.78 -11.03
N PHE A 407 -0.87 8.62 -10.22
CA PHE A 407 -0.52 9.60 -9.20
C PHE A 407 -0.11 10.94 -9.82
N VAL A 408 0.73 10.92 -10.86
CA VAL A 408 1.14 12.13 -11.60
C VAL A 408 -0.06 12.84 -12.22
N GLU A 409 -0.99 12.11 -12.84
CA GLU A 409 -2.21 12.67 -13.42
C GLU A 409 -3.02 13.46 -12.39
N ALA A 410 -3.17 12.91 -11.17
CA ALA A 410 -3.84 13.60 -10.07
C ALA A 410 -3.01 14.79 -9.57
N ALA A 411 -1.70 14.62 -9.36
CA ALA A 411 -0.76 15.67 -8.92
C ALA A 411 -0.66 16.86 -9.89
N THR A 412 -0.95 16.65 -11.16
CA THR A 412 -0.90 17.67 -12.22
C THR A 412 -2.28 18.21 -12.62
N GLY A 413 -3.35 17.71 -12.00
CA GLY A 413 -4.74 18.13 -12.28
C GLY A 413 -5.29 17.61 -13.62
N LEU A 414 -4.65 16.61 -14.24
CA LEU A 414 -5.21 15.88 -15.39
C LEU A 414 -6.28 14.87 -14.97
N ARG A 415 -6.34 14.57 -13.68
CA ARG A 415 -7.33 13.75 -12.99
C ARG A 415 -7.76 14.48 -11.71
N GLU A 416 -8.97 14.20 -11.24
CA GLU A 416 -9.41 14.65 -9.92
C GLU A 416 -8.42 14.19 -8.84
N TRP A 417 -8.14 15.07 -7.89
CA TRP A 417 -7.04 14.88 -6.94
C TRP A 417 -7.22 13.65 -6.05
N ASP A 418 -8.46 13.24 -5.78
CA ASP A 418 -8.84 12.11 -4.94
C ASP A 418 -9.15 10.83 -5.73
N ASP A 419 -9.07 10.85 -7.07
CA ASP A 419 -9.48 9.74 -7.94
C ASP A 419 -8.31 8.81 -8.31
N THR A 420 -7.32 8.63 -7.44
CA THR A 420 -6.29 7.59 -7.63
C THR A 420 -6.80 6.23 -7.13
N ILE A 421 -6.46 5.14 -7.84
CA ILE A 421 -6.93 3.79 -7.49
C ILE A 421 -6.54 3.39 -6.07
N SER A 422 -5.46 3.95 -5.52
CA SER A 422 -4.99 3.69 -4.15
C SER A 422 -4.75 4.97 -3.34
N ASN A 423 -5.66 5.94 -3.40
CA ASN A 423 -5.62 7.12 -2.51
C ASN A 423 -5.52 6.74 -1.02
N PHE A 424 -5.11 7.65 -0.15
CA PHE A 424 -4.91 7.35 1.28
C PHE A 424 -6.20 7.09 2.05
N ASP A 425 -7.37 7.57 1.61
CA ASP A 425 -8.66 7.18 2.21
C ASP A 425 -8.84 5.65 2.17
N TYR A 426 -8.57 5.07 1.00
CA TYR A 426 -8.55 3.63 0.81
C TYR A 426 -7.29 2.95 1.39
N GLY A 427 -6.11 3.49 1.10
CA GLY A 427 -4.81 2.88 1.39
C GLY A 427 -4.47 2.84 2.88
N ALA A 428 -4.85 3.87 3.63
CA ALA A 428 -4.66 3.91 5.08
C ALA A 428 -5.60 2.94 5.80
N LYS A 429 -6.86 2.80 5.35
CA LYS A 429 -7.78 1.77 5.87
C LYS A 429 -7.27 0.36 5.59
N LEU A 430 -6.84 0.10 4.36
CA LEU A 430 -6.26 -1.19 3.98
C LEU A 430 -5.02 -1.51 4.83
N SER A 431 -4.09 -0.56 4.96
CA SER A 431 -2.87 -0.73 5.76
C SER A 431 -3.21 -0.94 7.24
N ALA A 432 -4.17 -0.20 7.80
CA ALA A 432 -4.62 -0.36 9.18
C ALA A 432 -5.16 -1.78 9.43
N ILE A 433 -6.02 -2.31 8.55
CA ILE A 433 -6.58 -3.67 8.64
C ILE A 433 -5.48 -4.72 8.52
N VAL A 434 -4.55 -4.57 7.57
CA VAL A 434 -3.39 -5.46 7.43
C VAL A 434 -2.57 -5.46 8.73
N GLN A 435 -2.31 -4.29 9.32
CA GLN A 435 -1.57 -4.17 10.58
C GLN A 435 -2.33 -4.69 11.80
N MET A 436 -3.66 -4.82 11.76
CA MET A 436 -4.41 -5.52 12.82
C MET A 436 -3.95 -6.97 12.97
N GLY A 437 -3.49 -7.61 11.88
CA GLY A 437 -2.91 -8.95 11.94
C GLY A 437 -1.62 -9.01 12.75
N ASN A 438 -0.74 -8.02 12.57
CA ASN A 438 0.45 -7.86 13.40
C ASN A 438 0.10 -7.45 14.83
N GLY A 439 -0.98 -6.70 15.03
CA GLY A 439 -1.56 -6.40 16.35
C GLY A 439 -1.95 -7.67 17.09
N ALA A 440 -2.71 -8.56 16.46
CA ALA A 440 -3.09 -9.85 17.04
C ALA A 440 -1.89 -10.76 17.30
N MET A 441 -0.88 -10.76 16.41
CA MET A 441 0.38 -11.47 16.65
C MET A 441 1.09 -10.98 17.91
N LYS A 442 1.19 -9.65 18.09
CA LYS A 442 1.80 -9.05 19.28
C LYS A 442 0.98 -9.33 20.57
N ALA A 443 -0.34 -9.41 20.46
CA ALA A 443 -1.22 -9.74 21.58
C ALA A 443 -1.06 -11.19 22.05
N GLY A 444 -0.77 -12.11 21.12
CA GLY A 444 -0.64 -13.55 21.44
C GLY A 444 -1.97 -14.28 21.67
N HIS A 445 -3.10 -13.61 21.45
CA HIS A 445 -4.44 -14.18 21.52
C HIS A 445 -5.36 -13.58 20.44
N ALA A 446 -6.56 -14.13 20.31
CA ALA A 446 -7.58 -13.60 19.42
C ALA A 446 -8.15 -12.28 19.95
N VAL A 447 -8.11 -11.23 19.15
CA VAL A 447 -8.54 -9.88 19.52
C VAL A 447 -9.93 -9.60 18.93
N GLN A 448 -10.87 -9.21 19.79
CA GLN A 448 -12.18 -8.70 19.38
C GLN A 448 -12.06 -7.23 19.00
N ILE A 449 -12.64 -6.83 17.86
CA ILE A 449 -12.55 -5.48 17.31
C ILE A 449 -13.95 -4.88 17.26
N ASP A 450 -14.09 -3.64 17.73
CA ASP A 450 -15.31 -2.85 17.51
C ASP A 450 -15.37 -2.45 16.03
N THR A 451 -16.31 -3.03 15.30
CA THR A 451 -16.46 -2.83 13.84
C THR A 451 -16.77 -1.38 13.45
N LYS A 452 -17.22 -0.53 14.39
CA LYS A 452 -17.48 0.89 14.13
C LYS A 452 -16.23 1.75 14.22
N THR A 453 -15.33 1.43 15.15
CA THR A 453 -14.16 2.25 15.45
C THR A 453 -12.86 1.64 14.94
N GLY A 454 -12.84 0.33 14.70
CA GLY A 454 -11.66 -0.45 14.32
C GLY A 454 -10.71 -0.74 15.48
N TRP A 455 -11.01 -0.30 16.70
CA TRP A 455 -10.19 -0.55 17.88
C TRP A 455 -10.55 -1.88 18.56
N PRO A 456 -9.60 -2.52 19.27
CA PRO A 456 -9.93 -3.63 20.14
C PRO A 456 -11.00 -3.26 21.16
N VAL A 457 -11.92 -4.19 21.41
CA VAL A 457 -13.00 -4.03 22.39
C VAL A 457 -12.42 -3.98 23.81
N ASP A 458 -11.40 -4.80 24.09
CA ASP A 458 -10.66 -4.73 25.35
C ASP A 458 -9.61 -3.60 25.27
N PRO A 459 -9.69 -2.56 26.13
CA PRO A 459 -8.70 -1.49 26.17
C PRO A 459 -7.27 -1.97 26.44
N VAL A 460 -7.07 -3.11 27.10
CA VAL A 460 -5.74 -3.69 27.33
C VAL A 460 -5.07 -4.05 26.01
N ASP A 461 -5.83 -4.48 25.00
CA ASP A 461 -5.29 -4.86 23.70
C ASP A 461 -4.88 -3.66 22.84
N HIS A 462 -5.30 -2.43 23.20
CA HIS A 462 -4.96 -1.22 22.43
C HIS A 462 -3.46 -1.04 22.29
N GLN A 463 -2.69 -1.45 23.29
CA GLN A 463 -1.24 -1.35 23.27
C GLN A 463 -0.61 -2.10 22.07
N TYR A 464 -1.17 -3.23 21.65
CA TYR A 464 -0.62 -4.01 20.54
C TYR A 464 -0.90 -3.38 19.16
N PHE A 465 -1.84 -2.45 19.09
CA PHE A 465 -2.28 -1.79 17.86
C PHE A 465 -1.68 -0.39 17.70
N LYS A 466 -0.82 0.01 18.64
CA LYS A 466 -0.10 1.28 18.71
C LYS A 466 1.40 1.06 18.62
N ARG A 467 2.15 2.14 18.36
CA ARG A 467 3.61 2.11 18.53
C ARG A 467 3.98 2.14 20.02
N GLN A 468 4.70 1.11 20.44
CA GLN A 468 5.35 1.08 21.74
C GLN A 468 6.68 1.84 21.63
N ASN A 469 6.99 2.71 22.59
CA ASN A 469 8.22 3.51 22.65
C ASN A 469 8.43 4.50 21.48
N ALA A 470 7.35 5.08 20.95
CA ALA A 470 7.44 6.06 19.87
C ALA A 470 8.30 7.27 20.26
N ASN A 471 9.29 7.63 19.42
CA ASN A 471 9.96 8.91 19.56
C ASN A 471 9.03 10.03 19.06
N LYS A 472 8.45 10.77 20.01
CA LYS A 472 7.46 11.83 19.75
C LYS A 472 8.02 13.04 19.00
N GLU A 473 9.33 13.14 18.82
CA GLU A 473 9.94 14.21 18.03
C GLU A 473 9.79 14.01 16.52
N TRP A 474 9.37 12.82 16.07
CA TRP A 474 9.33 12.47 14.65
C TRP A 474 7.97 12.66 13.98
N TYR A 475 6.87 12.66 14.72
CA TYR A 475 5.52 12.94 14.21
C TYR A 475 4.54 13.22 15.35
N SER A 476 3.36 13.76 15.03
CA SER A 476 2.29 13.97 16.02
C SER A 476 1.35 12.77 16.14
N LEU A 477 1.58 11.92 17.16
CA LEU A 477 0.60 10.93 17.65
C LEU A 477 -0.02 11.36 18.96
#